data_AF-A0A819GV82-F1
#
_entry.id   AF-A0A819GV82-F1
#
_cell.length_a   1.000
_cell.length_b   1.000
_cell.length_c   1.000
_cell.angle_alpha   90.00
_cell.angle_beta   90.00
_cell.angle_gamma   90.00
#
_symmetry.space_group_name_H-M   'P 1'
#
loop_
_entity.id
_entity.type
_entity.pdbx_description
1 polymer ?
#
loop_
_entity_poly.entity_id
_entity_poly.type
_entity_poly.pdbx_seq_one_letter_code
_entity_poly.pdbx_strand_id
1 'polypeptide(L)'
;MKQAATDNCQSIAFPAVGCGLARCDIGLVAQTMVREVNRQLAKYPLSVIFVIKPERLDIYDEFLKEIRLLQEPKQTPSIENISTTIGQGTIEIEKGNITLQKVDVIIGTSSSEALKKIIMNAAGDKAKLMYNTEYKKNPNSPLISIPSCQLACNRIFFIKWQPDKNLAILRKSITDFVSIVIQNTIAYQFSSIALPIIGCGQHGCPVNLMAKTMIAEIKKQLTISNVPMIVKFIVEPEREHVYQTFCKQIEATQEGNSTAVFSSANF
;
A
#
# COMPACT_ATOMS: atom_id res chain seq x y z
N MET A 1 6.76 33.04 2.85
CA MET A 1 5.29 33.03 3.07
C MET A 1 4.91 33.76 4.34
N LYS A 2 5.25 33.27 5.55
CA LYS A 2 4.95 33.96 6.82
C LYS A 2 5.37 35.44 6.84
N GLN A 3 6.61 35.73 6.41
CA GLN A 3 7.11 37.10 6.35
C GLN A 3 6.28 37.97 5.39
N ALA A 4 6.09 37.52 4.15
CA ALA A 4 5.25 38.24 3.17
C ALA A 4 3.80 38.45 3.65
N ALA A 5 3.21 37.52 4.41
CA ALA A 5 1.91 37.71 5.04
C ALA A 5 1.95 38.77 6.14
N THR A 6 3.04 38.83 6.92
CA THR A 6 3.28 39.88 7.94
C THR A 6 3.44 41.25 7.28
N ASP A 7 4.03 41.27 6.08
CA ASP A 7 4.28 42.47 5.29
C ASP A 7 3.07 42.86 4.39
N ASN A 8 1.90 42.24 4.58
CA ASN A 8 0.68 42.47 3.80
C ASN A 8 0.85 42.33 2.26
N CYS A 9 1.77 41.49 1.81
CA CYS A 9 1.91 41.17 0.39
C CYS A 9 0.69 40.34 -0.08
N GLN A 10 0.29 40.50 -1.35
CA GLN A 10 -0.77 39.68 -1.95
C GLN A 10 -0.23 38.45 -2.69
N SER A 11 1.03 38.50 -3.13
CA SER A 11 1.65 37.43 -3.90
C SER A 11 3.13 37.24 -3.55
N ILE A 12 3.67 36.06 -3.88
CA ILE A 12 5.09 35.72 -3.74
C ILE A 12 5.52 34.92 -4.96
N ALA A 13 6.72 35.20 -5.45
CA ALA A 13 7.41 34.40 -6.44
C ALA A 13 8.57 33.61 -5.81
N PHE A 14 8.63 32.29 -6.03
CA PHE A 14 9.75 31.44 -5.65
C PHE A 14 10.47 30.92 -6.90
N PRO A 15 11.81 31.00 -6.97
CA PRO A 15 12.53 30.18 -7.95
C PRO A 15 12.39 28.70 -7.57
N ALA A 16 12.60 27.78 -8.53
CA ALA A 16 12.71 26.35 -8.26
C ALA A 16 14.02 26.03 -7.49
N VAL A 17 14.03 26.35 -6.19
CA VAL A 17 15.19 26.23 -5.31
C VAL A 17 15.62 24.77 -5.20
N GLY A 18 16.86 24.47 -5.58
CA GLY A 18 17.42 23.11 -5.54
C GLY A 18 17.48 22.43 -6.90
N CYS A 19 16.82 22.95 -7.95
CA CYS A 19 16.85 22.36 -9.30
C CYS A 19 18.00 22.89 -10.19
N GLY A 20 18.99 23.55 -9.58
CA GLY A 20 20.14 24.17 -10.25
C GLY A 20 21.39 23.29 -10.23
N LEU A 21 22.54 23.87 -9.86
CA LEU A 21 23.82 23.15 -9.73
C LEU A 21 23.88 22.20 -8.51
N ALA A 22 22.93 22.34 -7.59
CA ALA A 22 22.71 21.37 -6.53
C ALA A 22 22.16 20.10 -7.19
N ARG A 23 22.85 18.96 -7.06
CA ARG A 23 22.48 17.67 -7.66
C ARG A 23 21.22 17.05 -6.99
N CYS A 24 20.19 17.84 -6.73
CA CYS A 24 18.95 17.38 -6.13
C CYS A 24 18.02 16.81 -7.20
N ASP A 25 17.27 15.78 -6.82
CA ASP A 25 16.24 15.20 -7.69
C ASP A 25 15.11 16.22 -7.92
N ILE A 26 14.85 16.53 -9.20
CA ILE A 26 13.89 17.55 -9.60
C ILE A 26 12.47 17.19 -9.15
N GLY A 27 12.10 15.90 -9.19
CA GLY A 27 10.82 15.39 -8.71
C GLY A 27 10.63 15.60 -7.22
N LEU A 28 11.65 15.25 -6.44
CA LEU A 28 11.62 15.45 -4.99
C LEU A 28 11.53 16.95 -4.62
N VAL A 29 12.26 17.82 -5.34
CA VAL A 29 12.21 19.27 -5.10
C VAL A 29 10.83 19.84 -5.45
N ALA A 30 10.30 19.53 -6.62
CA ALA A 30 8.97 19.97 -7.06
C ALA A 30 7.90 19.54 -6.06
N GLN A 31 7.88 18.27 -5.71
CA GLN A 31 6.94 17.71 -4.73
C GLN A 31 7.04 18.41 -3.37
N THR A 32 8.26 18.60 -2.87
CA THR A 32 8.48 19.21 -1.55
C THR A 32 8.02 20.66 -1.53
N MET A 33 8.41 21.45 -2.53
CA MET A 33 8.04 22.87 -2.60
C MET A 33 6.54 23.07 -2.79
N VAL A 34 5.92 22.32 -3.71
CA VAL A 34 4.50 22.43 -4.03
C VAL A 34 3.63 22.00 -2.85
N ARG A 35 3.96 20.89 -2.16
CA ARG A 35 3.25 20.46 -0.95
C ARG A 35 3.39 21.45 0.19
N GLU A 36 4.58 22.00 0.40
CA GLU A 36 4.79 22.95 1.48
C GLU A 36 4.01 24.24 1.22
N VAL A 37 4.03 24.75 -0.01
CA VAL A 37 3.20 25.91 -0.39
C VAL A 37 1.73 25.62 -0.13
N ASN A 38 1.20 24.48 -0.58
CA ASN A 38 -0.19 24.11 -0.36
C ASN A 38 -0.56 24.07 1.14
N ARG A 39 0.32 23.51 1.98
CA ARG A 39 0.15 23.46 3.43
C ARG A 39 0.09 24.86 4.05
N GLN A 40 0.91 25.79 3.55
CA GLN A 40 1.00 27.15 4.06
C GLN A 40 -0.12 28.05 3.53
N LEU A 41 -0.69 27.78 2.35
CA LEU A 41 -1.83 28.52 1.79
C LEU A 41 -3.07 28.46 2.69
N ALA A 42 -3.25 27.38 3.46
CA ALA A 42 -4.30 27.28 4.47
C ALA A 42 -4.14 28.30 5.62
N LYS A 43 -2.92 28.80 5.86
CA LYS A 43 -2.59 29.74 6.94
C LYS A 43 -2.39 31.17 6.42
N TYR A 44 -1.90 31.28 5.18
CA TYR A 44 -1.54 32.55 4.54
C TYR A 44 -2.14 32.56 3.13
N PRO A 45 -3.31 33.19 2.92
CA PRO A 45 -3.98 33.21 1.62
C PRO A 45 -3.27 34.15 0.64
N LEU A 46 -2.14 33.68 0.10
CA LEU A 46 -1.28 34.42 -0.82
C LEU A 46 -1.30 33.78 -2.21
N SER A 47 -1.18 34.58 -3.26
CA SER A 47 -0.93 34.05 -4.61
C SER A 47 0.53 33.64 -4.75
N VAL A 48 0.82 32.36 -4.91
CA VAL A 48 2.20 31.85 -5.02
C VAL A 48 2.51 31.48 -6.47
N ILE A 49 3.65 31.96 -6.95
CA ILE A 49 4.14 31.77 -8.32
C ILE A 49 5.49 31.06 -8.25
N PHE A 50 5.66 29.97 -9.00
CA PHE A 50 6.97 29.36 -9.20
C PHE A 50 7.60 29.92 -10.48
N VAL A 51 8.79 30.51 -10.35
CA VAL A 51 9.54 31.11 -11.45
C VAL A 51 10.58 30.11 -11.94
N ILE A 52 10.41 29.65 -13.17
CA ILE A 52 11.25 28.64 -13.81
C ILE A 52 11.85 29.26 -15.07
N LYS A 53 13.12 28.95 -15.33
CA LYS A 53 13.82 29.44 -16.51
C LYS A 53 13.22 28.83 -17.78
N PRO A 54 13.01 29.60 -18.86
CA PRO A 54 12.38 29.10 -20.09
C PRO A 54 13.06 27.87 -20.68
N GLU A 55 14.37 27.72 -20.50
CA GLU A 55 15.16 26.62 -21.06
C GLU A 55 15.06 25.33 -20.23
N ARG A 56 14.40 25.35 -19.06
CA ARG A 56 14.31 24.22 -18.12
C ARG A 56 12.91 23.63 -18.07
N LEU A 57 12.47 23.11 -19.21
CA LEU A 57 11.17 22.43 -19.35
C LEU A 57 11.04 21.21 -18.42
N ASP A 58 12.15 20.51 -18.15
CA ASP A 58 12.23 19.40 -17.20
C ASP A 58 11.77 19.78 -15.78
N ILE A 59 12.13 20.97 -15.31
CA ILE A 59 11.66 21.50 -14.02
C ILE A 59 10.20 21.95 -14.14
N TYR A 60 9.87 22.63 -15.24
CA TYR A 60 8.52 23.14 -15.47
C TYR A 60 7.48 22.02 -15.45
N ASP A 61 7.72 20.95 -16.20
CA ASP A 61 6.80 19.82 -16.30
C ASP A 61 6.58 19.14 -14.94
N GLU A 62 7.63 19.01 -14.14
CA GLU A 62 7.53 18.35 -12.84
C GLU A 62 6.79 19.21 -11.80
N PHE A 63 7.04 20.53 -11.78
CA PHE A 63 6.24 21.45 -10.95
C PHE A 63 4.79 21.52 -11.42
N LEU A 64 4.55 21.56 -12.73
CA LEU A 64 3.21 21.59 -13.30
C LEU A 64 2.43 20.32 -12.98
N LYS A 65 3.10 19.16 -13.04
CA LYS A 65 2.55 17.87 -12.61
C LYS A 65 2.15 17.89 -11.14
N GLU A 66 3.03 18.32 -10.23
CA GLU A 66 2.72 18.40 -8.80
C GLU A 66 1.59 19.41 -8.50
N ILE A 67 1.54 20.54 -9.20
CA ILE A 67 0.44 21.53 -9.07
C ILE A 67 -0.89 20.95 -9.57
N ARG A 68 -0.88 20.23 -10.71
CA ARG A 68 -2.08 19.56 -11.23
C ARG A 68 -2.61 18.54 -10.23
N LEU A 69 -1.73 17.76 -9.60
CA LEU A 69 -2.11 16.82 -8.52
C LEU A 69 -2.79 17.50 -7.33
N LEU A 70 -2.56 18.80 -7.09
CA LEU A 70 -3.27 19.57 -6.07
C LEU A 70 -4.59 20.20 -6.55
N GLN A 71 -4.72 20.46 -7.85
CA GLN A 71 -5.88 21.10 -8.49
C GLN A 71 -6.93 20.10 -8.96
N GLU A 72 -6.61 18.81 -8.99
CA GLU A 72 -7.65 17.80 -9.14
C GLU A 72 -8.73 18.08 -8.09
N PRO A 73 -10.00 18.25 -8.51
CA PRO A 73 -11.06 18.53 -7.58
C PRO A 73 -10.99 17.48 -6.48
N LYS A 74 -11.07 17.93 -5.22
CA LYS A 74 -11.58 17.08 -4.15
C LYS A 74 -13.06 16.79 -4.47
N GLN A 75 -13.34 16.08 -5.55
CA GLN A 75 -14.19 14.92 -5.42
C GLN A 75 -13.51 14.15 -4.30
N THR A 76 -14.11 14.13 -3.11
CA THR A 76 -13.98 12.95 -2.26
C THR A 76 -14.11 11.80 -3.25
N PRO A 77 -13.05 11.02 -3.52
CA PRO A 77 -13.31 9.75 -4.12
C PRO A 77 -14.26 9.13 -3.10
N SER A 78 -15.50 8.84 -3.50
CA SER A 78 -15.96 7.50 -3.20
C SER A 78 -14.76 6.64 -3.55
N ILE A 79 -14.03 6.16 -2.53
CA ILE A 79 -12.91 5.28 -2.76
C ILE A 79 -13.59 4.09 -3.45
N GLU A 80 -13.58 4.09 -4.78
CA GLU A 80 -13.81 2.86 -5.51
C GLU A 80 -12.61 2.02 -5.11
N ASN A 81 -12.82 1.20 -4.09
CA ASN A 81 -11.91 0.14 -3.74
C ASN A 81 -11.75 -0.66 -5.04
N ILE A 82 -10.57 -0.55 -5.66
CA ILE A 82 -10.27 -1.34 -6.85
C ILE A 82 -10.34 -2.79 -6.40
N SER A 83 -11.19 -3.55 -7.07
CA SER A 83 -11.49 -4.93 -6.69
C SER A 83 -11.60 -5.82 -7.91
N THR A 84 -11.35 -7.11 -7.73
CA THR A 84 -11.58 -8.12 -8.76
C THR A 84 -12.10 -9.40 -8.12
N THR A 85 -13.06 -10.04 -8.78
CA THR A 85 -13.66 -11.30 -8.32
C THR A 85 -13.02 -12.47 -9.04
N ILE A 86 -12.57 -13.46 -8.26
CA ILE A 86 -11.97 -14.71 -8.74
C ILE A 86 -12.76 -15.87 -8.13
N GLY A 87 -13.61 -16.52 -8.94
CA GLY A 87 -14.53 -17.54 -8.43
C GLY A 87 -15.46 -16.94 -7.38
N GLN A 88 -15.49 -17.52 -6.18
CA GLN A 88 -16.25 -16.99 -5.03
C GLN A 88 -15.46 -16.00 -4.16
N GLY A 89 -14.19 -15.73 -4.48
CA GLY A 89 -13.36 -14.81 -3.72
C GLY A 89 -13.23 -13.43 -4.37
N THR A 90 -12.87 -12.44 -3.58
CA THR A 90 -12.63 -11.05 -4.02
C THR A 90 -11.27 -10.59 -3.54
N ILE A 91 -10.51 -9.95 -4.42
CA ILE A 91 -9.28 -9.24 -4.08
C ILE A 91 -9.60 -7.75 -4.12
N GLU A 92 -9.33 -7.04 -3.03
CA GLU A 92 -9.57 -5.59 -2.89
C GLU A 92 -8.26 -4.88 -2.56
N ILE A 93 -8.18 -3.59 -2.88
CA ILE A 93 -7.11 -2.72 -2.39
C ILE A 93 -7.68 -1.40 -1.85
N GLU A 94 -7.16 -0.99 -0.69
CA GLU A 94 -7.58 0.21 0.03
C GLU A 94 -6.35 0.95 0.57
N LYS A 95 -6.37 2.29 0.52
CA LYS A 95 -5.44 3.10 1.32
C LYS A 95 -5.97 3.25 2.74
N GLY A 96 -5.20 2.85 3.74
CA GLY A 96 -5.67 2.96 5.12
C GLY A 96 -4.70 2.43 6.16
N ASN A 97 -5.20 2.39 7.38
CA ASN A 97 -4.52 1.79 8.52
C ASN A 97 -5.05 0.37 8.75
N ILE A 98 -4.14 -0.61 8.72
CA ILE A 98 -4.48 -2.02 8.90
C ILE A 98 -5.13 -2.31 10.27
N THR A 99 -4.82 -1.52 11.31
CA THR A 99 -5.38 -1.72 12.65
C THR A 99 -6.83 -1.27 12.79
N LEU A 100 -7.37 -0.57 11.78
CA LEU A 100 -8.76 -0.10 11.77
C LEU A 100 -9.69 -1.00 10.95
N GLN A 101 -9.14 -2.06 10.34
CA GLN A 101 -9.89 -2.95 9.47
C GLN A 101 -10.82 -3.86 10.26
N LYS A 102 -12.05 -4.01 9.75
CA LYS A 102 -13.07 -4.91 10.28
C LYS A 102 -13.13 -6.16 9.39
N VAL A 103 -12.29 -7.13 9.73
CA VAL A 103 -12.10 -8.39 8.99
C VAL A 103 -11.87 -9.51 9.99
N ASP A 104 -11.96 -10.77 9.59
CA ASP A 104 -11.70 -11.88 10.49
C ASP A 104 -10.22 -11.97 10.88
N VAL A 105 -9.32 -11.73 9.92
CA VAL A 105 -7.88 -11.91 10.11
C VAL A 105 -7.10 -10.66 9.71
N ILE A 106 -6.31 -10.13 10.65
CA ILE A 106 -5.29 -9.11 10.38
C ILE A 106 -3.92 -9.78 10.26
N ILE A 107 -3.19 -9.47 9.19
CA ILE A 107 -1.86 -10.04 8.95
C ILE A 107 -0.76 -9.09 9.44
N GLY A 108 0.10 -9.62 10.30
CA GLY A 108 1.41 -9.06 10.63
C GLY A 108 2.54 -9.93 10.07
N THR A 109 3.76 -9.41 10.12
CA THR A 109 4.96 -10.15 9.71
C THR A 109 6.14 -9.90 10.65
N SER A 110 7.01 -10.90 10.79
CA SER A 110 8.29 -10.74 11.48
C SER A 110 9.33 -9.95 10.70
N SER A 111 9.11 -9.69 9.40
CA SER A 111 10.07 -8.89 8.62
C SER A 111 9.97 -7.39 8.92
N SER A 112 8.91 -6.93 9.58
CA SER A 112 8.71 -5.50 9.86
C SER A 112 8.41 -5.28 11.34
N GLU A 113 9.43 -4.91 12.09
CA GLU A 113 9.27 -4.53 13.51
C GLU A 113 8.36 -3.30 13.66
N ALA A 114 8.37 -2.38 12.69
CA ALA A 114 7.47 -1.23 12.68
C ALA A 114 5.99 -1.67 12.59
N LEU A 115 5.66 -2.53 11.63
CA LEU A 115 4.30 -3.05 11.45
C LEU A 115 3.87 -3.88 12.67
N LYS A 116 4.75 -4.76 13.16
CA LYS A 116 4.49 -5.56 14.36
C LYS A 116 4.20 -4.67 15.57
N LYS A 117 4.99 -3.61 15.77
CA LYS A 117 4.78 -2.65 16.86
C LYS A 117 3.45 -1.92 16.74
N ILE A 118 3.07 -1.47 15.53
CA ILE A 118 1.79 -0.79 15.29
C ILE A 118 0.62 -1.72 15.63
N ILE A 119 0.62 -2.95 15.11
CA ILE A 119 -0.43 -3.94 15.37
C ILE A 119 -0.49 -4.28 16.86
N MET A 120 0.65 -4.56 17.51
CA MET A 120 0.70 -4.92 18.93
C MET A 120 0.26 -3.79 19.86
N ASN A 121 0.58 -2.53 19.51
CA ASN A 121 0.13 -1.39 20.29
C ASN A 121 -1.38 -1.19 20.17
N ALA A 122 -1.94 -1.37 18.98
CA ALA A 122 -3.38 -1.26 18.76
C ALA A 122 -4.16 -2.46 19.34
N ALA A 123 -3.56 -3.65 19.41
CA ALA A 123 -4.16 -4.83 20.03
C ALA A 123 -4.07 -4.84 21.56
N GLY A 124 -3.21 -4.02 22.16
CA GLY A 124 -3.01 -3.89 23.60
C GLY A 124 -2.03 -4.91 24.20
N ASP A 125 -1.66 -4.72 25.46
CA ASP A 125 -0.56 -5.47 26.09
C ASP A 125 -0.84 -6.97 26.25
N LYS A 126 -2.12 -7.37 26.34
CA LYS A 126 -2.52 -8.78 26.35
C LYS A 126 -2.07 -9.51 25.07
N ALA A 127 -2.13 -8.85 23.92
CA ALA A 127 -1.69 -9.41 22.65
C ALA A 127 -0.17 -9.68 22.64
N LYS A 128 0.63 -8.76 23.20
CA LYS A 128 2.09 -8.91 23.33
C LYS A 128 2.44 -10.12 24.19
N LEU A 129 1.75 -10.30 25.32
CA LEU A 129 1.95 -11.45 26.20
C LEU A 129 1.62 -12.76 25.47
N MET A 130 0.46 -12.85 24.82
CA MET A 130 0.05 -14.04 24.07
C MET A 130 1.02 -14.37 22.93
N TYR A 131 1.46 -13.35 22.18
CA TYR A 131 2.46 -13.54 21.14
C TYR A 131 3.76 -14.11 21.68
N ASN A 132 4.28 -13.57 22.78
CA ASN A 132 5.52 -14.03 23.38
C ASN A 132 5.39 -15.47 23.91
N THR A 133 4.24 -15.84 24.47
CA THR A 133 3.95 -17.21 24.92
C THR A 133 3.94 -18.18 23.73
N GLU A 134 3.22 -17.85 22.65
CA GLU A 134 3.15 -18.69 21.45
C GLU A 134 4.52 -18.78 20.74
N TYR A 135 5.26 -17.67 20.68
CA TYR A 135 6.61 -17.65 20.14
C TYR A 135 7.56 -18.56 20.93
N LYS A 136 7.52 -18.51 22.27
CA LYS A 136 8.34 -19.38 23.12
C LYS A 136 7.97 -20.85 22.99
N LYS A 137 6.68 -21.16 22.84
CA LYS A 137 6.19 -22.53 22.65
C LYS A 137 6.63 -23.11 21.30
N ASN A 138 6.54 -22.32 20.23
CA ASN A 138 6.82 -22.75 18.87
C ASN A 138 7.72 -21.75 18.12
N PRO A 139 9.01 -21.62 18.50
CA PRO A 139 9.92 -20.59 17.97
C PRO A 139 10.24 -20.77 16.49
N ASN A 140 9.97 -21.93 15.91
CA ASN A 140 10.18 -22.23 14.49
C ASN A 140 8.88 -22.25 13.67
N SER A 141 7.71 -22.02 14.28
CA SER A 141 6.45 -22.01 13.54
C SER A 141 6.44 -20.89 12.49
N PRO A 142 6.07 -21.16 11.22
CA PRO A 142 5.99 -20.13 10.19
C PRO A 142 4.83 -19.15 10.45
N LEU A 143 3.88 -19.52 11.32
CA LEU A 143 2.74 -18.71 11.71
C LEU A 143 2.59 -18.70 13.23
N ILE A 144 2.44 -17.51 13.81
CA ILE A 144 1.99 -17.30 15.19
C ILE A 144 0.60 -16.69 15.14
N SER A 145 -0.36 -17.36 15.74
CA SER A 145 -1.78 -17.00 15.69
C SER A 145 -2.25 -16.60 17.08
N ILE A 146 -2.70 -15.36 17.24
CA ILE A 146 -3.19 -14.85 18.52
C ILE A 146 -4.62 -14.30 18.39
N PRO A 147 -5.39 -14.21 19.49
CA PRO A 147 -6.66 -13.48 19.53
C PRO A 147 -6.48 -12.00 19.19
N SER A 148 -7.53 -11.37 18.65
CA SER A 148 -7.56 -9.96 18.25
C SER A 148 -7.37 -8.94 19.37
N CYS A 149 -7.72 -9.33 20.61
CA CYS A 149 -7.68 -8.47 21.79
C CYS A 149 -8.51 -7.19 21.59
N GLN A 150 -7.88 -6.03 21.37
CA GLN A 150 -8.56 -4.76 21.19
C GLN A 150 -8.86 -4.40 19.72
N LEU A 151 -8.38 -5.21 18.76
CA LEU A 151 -8.67 -4.99 17.34
C LEU A 151 -10.04 -5.53 16.95
N ALA A 152 -10.68 -4.89 15.97
CA ALA A 152 -11.96 -5.31 15.40
C ALA A 152 -11.80 -6.48 14.39
N CYS A 153 -11.07 -7.52 14.80
CA CYS A 153 -10.94 -8.78 14.07
C CYS A 153 -11.19 -9.99 14.96
N ASN A 154 -11.16 -11.20 14.39
CA ASN A 154 -11.23 -12.44 15.18
C ASN A 154 -9.83 -12.89 15.61
N ARG A 155 -8.85 -12.83 14.71
CA ARG A 155 -7.46 -13.24 14.98
C ARG A 155 -6.43 -12.34 14.30
N ILE A 156 -5.22 -12.37 14.84
CA ILE A 156 -4.05 -11.76 14.24
C ILE A 156 -3.05 -12.87 13.90
N PHE A 157 -2.65 -12.93 12.64
CA PHE A 157 -1.66 -13.88 12.15
C PHE A 157 -0.33 -13.16 11.92
N PHE A 158 0.69 -13.55 12.67
CA PHE A 158 2.06 -13.10 12.45
C PHE A 158 2.83 -14.17 11.69
N ILE A 159 3.14 -13.88 10.43
CA ILE A 159 3.85 -14.83 9.57
C ILE A 159 5.35 -14.53 9.63
N LYS A 160 6.15 -15.58 9.76
CA LYS A 160 7.59 -15.49 9.61
C LYS A 160 7.94 -15.44 8.15
N TRP A 161 8.49 -14.31 7.74
CA TRP A 161 8.94 -14.10 6.37
C TRP A 161 10.19 -13.23 6.40
N GLN A 162 11.10 -13.48 5.46
CA GLN A 162 12.26 -12.65 5.20
C GLN A 162 12.50 -12.60 3.69
N PRO A 163 12.84 -11.43 3.12
CA PRO A 163 13.18 -11.34 1.71
C PRO A 163 14.60 -11.85 1.45
N ASP A 164 14.79 -12.47 0.29
CA ASP A 164 16.09 -12.86 -0.22
C ASP A 164 16.53 -11.93 -1.36
N LYS A 165 17.85 -11.78 -1.57
CA LYS A 165 18.39 -10.99 -2.68
C LYS A 165 18.21 -11.71 -4.02
N ASN A 166 18.19 -13.04 -4.01
CA ASN A 166 17.92 -13.84 -5.18
C ASN A 166 16.42 -13.76 -5.52
N LEU A 167 16.10 -13.24 -6.71
CA LEU A 167 14.72 -13.01 -7.13
C LEU A 167 13.88 -14.30 -7.25
N ALA A 168 14.50 -15.46 -7.52
CA ALA A 168 13.77 -16.73 -7.57
C ALA A 168 13.37 -17.19 -6.16
N ILE A 169 14.30 -17.09 -5.20
CA ILE A 169 14.05 -17.41 -3.78
C ILE A 169 13.02 -16.43 -3.21
N LEU A 170 13.15 -15.14 -3.51
CA LEU A 170 12.19 -14.11 -3.11
C LEU A 170 10.78 -14.40 -3.65
N ARG A 171 10.64 -14.74 -4.94
CA ARG A 171 9.34 -15.13 -5.52
C ARG A 171 8.73 -16.29 -4.75
N LYS A 172 9.51 -17.34 -4.51
CA LYS A 172 9.04 -18.51 -3.76
C LYS A 172 8.61 -18.13 -2.35
N SER A 173 9.39 -17.33 -1.63
CA SER A 173 9.04 -16.93 -0.26
C SER A 173 7.77 -16.07 -0.19
N ILE A 174 7.50 -15.23 -1.20
CA ILE A 174 6.24 -14.47 -1.33
C ILE A 174 5.07 -15.41 -1.57
N THR A 175 5.23 -16.40 -2.46
CA THR A 175 4.21 -17.44 -2.72
C THR A 175 3.91 -18.25 -1.46
N ASP A 176 4.94 -18.67 -0.73
CA ASP A 176 4.78 -19.44 0.51
C ASP A 176 4.08 -18.58 1.58
N PHE A 177 4.44 -17.29 1.71
CA PHE A 177 3.76 -16.35 2.60
C PHE A 177 2.25 -16.25 2.33
N VAL A 178 1.87 -16.01 1.07
CA VAL A 178 0.44 -15.92 0.69
C VAL A 178 -0.29 -17.23 0.92
N SER A 179 0.35 -18.36 0.60
CA SER A 179 -0.23 -19.69 0.83
C SER A 179 -0.52 -19.92 2.31
N ILE A 180 0.42 -19.58 3.19
CA ILE A 180 0.24 -19.68 4.65
C ILE A 180 -0.94 -18.83 5.11
N VAL A 181 -1.05 -17.57 4.64
CA VAL A 181 -2.17 -16.67 4.98
C VAL A 181 -3.51 -17.34 4.63
N ILE A 182 -3.70 -17.71 3.36
CA ILE A 182 -5.01 -18.13 2.86
C ILE A 182 -5.39 -19.49 3.44
N GLN A 183 -4.47 -20.47 3.41
CA GLN A 183 -4.76 -21.82 3.88
C GLN A 183 -5.09 -21.85 5.37
N ASN A 184 -4.40 -21.07 6.20
CA ASN A 184 -4.75 -20.98 7.60
C ASN A 184 -6.08 -20.25 7.79
N THR A 185 -6.34 -19.17 7.05
CA THR A 185 -7.64 -18.48 7.13
C THR A 185 -8.81 -19.44 6.84
N ILE A 186 -8.68 -20.27 5.80
CA ILE A 186 -9.67 -21.32 5.48
C ILE A 186 -9.76 -22.37 6.59
N ALA A 187 -8.64 -22.84 7.12
CA ALA A 187 -8.61 -23.84 8.19
C ALA A 187 -9.29 -23.36 9.48
N TYR A 188 -9.25 -22.05 9.74
CA TYR A 188 -9.98 -21.40 10.84
C TYR A 188 -11.44 -21.04 10.50
N GLN A 189 -11.91 -21.37 9.29
CA GLN A 189 -13.27 -21.06 8.80
C GLN A 189 -13.56 -19.55 8.76
N PHE A 190 -12.54 -18.74 8.48
CA PHE A 190 -12.66 -17.30 8.28
C PHE A 190 -12.75 -16.96 6.80
N SER A 191 -13.36 -15.81 6.48
CA SER A 191 -13.65 -15.40 5.10
C SER A 191 -13.18 -13.99 4.77
N SER A 192 -12.53 -13.26 5.68
CA SER A 192 -12.00 -11.92 5.38
C SER A 192 -10.60 -11.66 5.97
N ILE A 193 -9.71 -11.11 5.14
CA ILE A 193 -8.31 -10.86 5.47
C ILE A 193 -7.93 -9.42 5.17
N ALA A 194 -7.26 -8.75 6.11
CA ALA A 194 -6.53 -7.51 5.87
C ALA A 194 -5.03 -7.81 5.77
N LEU A 195 -4.47 -7.60 4.58
CA LEU A 195 -3.11 -7.96 4.21
C LEU A 195 -2.27 -6.70 3.93
N PRO A 196 -1.16 -6.46 4.66
CA PRO A 196 -0.30 -5.31 4.39
C PRO A 196 0.61 -5.58 3.19
N ILE A 197 1.09 -4.51 2.54
CA ILE A 197 2.16 -4.65 1.53
C ILE A 197 3.53 -4.77 2.21
N ILE A 198 4.02 -6.01 2.30
CA ILE A 198 5.31 -6.34 2.90
C ILE A 198 6.47 -6.19 1.89
N GLY A 199 7.71 -6.05 2.39
CA GLY A 199 8.94 -6.07 1.57
C GLY A 199 9.23 -4.80 0.75
N CYS A 200 8.21 -4.08 0.27
CA CYS A 200 8.35 -2.89 -0.60
C CYS A 200 8.76 -1.59 0.15
N GLY A 201 9.46 -1.71 1.27
CA GLY A 201 9.88 -0.61 2.14
C GLY A 201 11.34 -0.78 2.54
N GLN A 202 11.61 -0.96 3.84
CA GLN A 202 12.97 -1.15 4.39
C GLN A 202 13.78 -2.27 3.72
N HIS A 203 13.11 -3.26 3.12
CA HIS A 203 13.78 -4.39 2.45
C HIS A 203 14.07 -4.15 0.97
N GLY A 204 13.61 -3.05 0.39
CA GLY A 204 13.88 -2.70 -1.01
C GLY A 204 13.36 -3.71 -2.04
N CYS A 205 12.38 -4.55 -1.71
CA CYS A 205 11.84 -5.51 -2.66
C CYS A 205 11.19 -4.77 -3.84
N PRO A 206 11.38 -5.23 -5.10
CA PRO A 206 10.75 -4.59 -6.25
C PRO A 206 9.22 -4.65 -6.16
N VAL A 207 8.57 -3.48 -6.16
CA VAL A 207 7.10 -3.37 -5.96
C VAL A 207 6.33 -4.16 -7.02
N ASN A 208 6.74 -4.06 -8.29
CA ASN A 208 6.14 -4.80 -9.39
C ASN A 208 6.23 -6.32 -9.21
N LEU A 209 7.35 -6.82 -8.66
CA LEU A 209 7.52 -8.24 -8.38
C LEU A 209 6.57 -8.68 -7.27
N MET A 210 6.49 -7.90 -6.19
CA MET A 210 5.62 -8.19 -5.06
C MET A 210 4.15 -8.23 -5.49
N ALA A 211 3.67 -7.21 -6.20
CA ALA A 211 2.30 -7.13 -6.70
C ALA A 211 1.96 -8.34 -7.58
N LYS A 212 2.80 -8.62 -8.59
CA LYS A 212 2.59 -9.75 -9.51
C LYS A 212 2.53 -11.08 -8.77
N THR A 213 3.51 -11.36 -7.90
CA THR A 213 3.60 -12.65 -7.22
C THR A 213 2.49 -12.85 -6.19
N MET A 214 2.16 -11.82 -5.39
CA MET A 214 1.07 -11.92 -4.41
C MET A 214 -0.28 -12.13 -5.08
N ILE A 215 -0.64 -11.29 -6.06
CA ILE A 215 -1.94 -11.36 -6.72
C ILE A 215 -2.10 -12.68 -7.48
N ALA A 216 -1.04 -13.16 -8.14
CA ALA A 216 -1.06 -14.45 -8.82
C ALA A 216 -1.31 -15.62 -7.85
N GLU A 217 -0.64 -15.64 -6.69
CA GLU A 217 -0.86 -16.72 -5.71
C GLU A 217 -2.24 -16.61 -5.04
N ILE A 218 -2.72 -15.40 -4.73
CA ILE A 218 -4.09 -15.22 -4.20
C ILE A 218 -5.11 -15.74 -5.22
N LYS A 219 -4.99 -15.35 -6.50
CA LYS A 219 -5.86 -15.82 -7.58
C LYS A 219 -5.89 -17.35 -7.65
N LYS A 220 -4.71 -17.98 -7.62
CA LYS A 220 -4.57 -19.44 -7.62
C LYS A 220 -5.24 -20.07 -6.40
N GLN A 221 -5.00 -19.58 -5.19
CA GLN A 221 -5.60 -20.14 -3.96
C GLN A 221 -7.13 -19.96 -3.95
N LEU A 222 -7.66 -18.82 -4.37
CA LEU A 222 -9.10 -18.56 -4.47
C LEU A 222 -9.76 -19.48 -5.52
N THR A 223 -9.08 -19.74 -6.63
CA THR A 223 -9.58 -20.66 -7.67
C THR A 223 -9.59 -22.11 -7.19
N ILE A 224 -8.53 -22.54 -6.48
CA ILE A 224 -8.42 -23.92 -5.96
C ILE A 224 -9.41 -24.17 -4.82
N SER A 225 -9.51 -23.25 -3.87
CA SER A 225 -10.38 -23.43 -2.70
C SER A 225 -11.85 -23.23 -3.03
N ASN A 226 -12.17 -22.32 -3.96
CA ASN A 226 -13.52 -21.96 -4.36
C ASN A 226 -14.46 -21.71 -3.16
N VAL A 227 -13.95 -21.01 -2.15
CA VAL A 227 -14.72 -20.58 -0.96
C VAL A 227 -14.95 -19.07 -1.01
N PRO A 228 -16.08 -18.57 -0.45
CA PRO A 228 -16.28 -17.14 -0.25
C PRO A 228 -15.17 -16.54 0.62
N MET A 229 -14.35 -15.65 0.05
CA MET A 229 -13.26 -15.01 0.77
C MET A 229 -12.93 -13.62 0.21
N ILE A 230 -12.77 -12.64 1.08
CA ILE A 230 -12.31 -11.29 0.75
C ILE A 230 -10.85 -11.14 1.22
N VAL A 231 -9.94 -10.87 0.28
CA VAL A 231 -8.54 -10.52 0.57
C VAL A 231 -8.34 -9.05 0.27
N LYS A 232 -8.22 -8.23 1.31
CA LYS A 232 -8.04 -6.79 1.20
C LYS A 232 -6.58 -6.40 1.44
N PHE A 233 -5.94 -5.86 0.41
CA PHE A 233 -4.66 -5.20 0.55
C PHE A 233 -4.81 -3.83 1.21
N ILE A 234 -4.08 -3.61 2.31
CA ILE A 234 -4.05 -2.32 3.00
C ILE A 234 -2.72 -1.65 2.74
N VAL A 235 -2.79 -0.49 2.07
CA VAL A 235 -1.62 0.34 1.76
C VAL A 235 -1.63 1.58 2.64
N GLU A 236 -0.53 1.88 3.31
CA GLU A 236 -0.42 3.13 4.07
C GLU A 236 -0.61 4.34 3.14
N PRO A 237 -1.39 5.37 3.54
CA PRO A 237 -1.74 6.49 2.65
C PRO A 237 -0.55 7.21 2.00
N GLU A 238 0.59 7.23 2.67
CA GLU A 238 1.83 7.88 2.22
C GLU A 238 2.52 7.12 1.05
N ARG A 239 2.13 5.86 0.79
CA ARG A 239 2.82 4.95 -0.16
C ARG A 239 2.13 4.89 -1.52
N GLU A 240 1.95 6.06 -2.14
CA GLU A 240 1.22 6.19 -3.41
C GLU A 240 1.72 5.27 -4.52
N HIS A 241 3.05 5.25 -4.74
CA HIS A 241 3.64 4.41 -5.78
C HIS A 241 3.30 2.92 -5.60
N VAL A 242 3.25 2.45 -4.34
CA VAL A 242 2.93 1.06 -4.02
C VAL A 242 1.46 0.78 -4.30
N TYR A 243 0.56 1.67 -3.87
CA TYR A 243 -0.86 1.57 -4.15
C TYR A 243 -1.12 1.46 -5.66
N GLN A 244 -0.60 2.41 -6.45
CA GLN A 244 -0.79 2.47 -7.89
C GLN A 244 -0.27 1.21 -8.61
N THR A 245 0.87 0.66 -8.20
CA THR A 245 1.40 -0.59 -8.78
C THR A 245 0.48 -1.78 -8.51
N PHE A 246 -0.09 -1.89 -7.31
CA PHE A 246 -1.02 -2.97 -7.00
C PHE A 246 -2.36 -2.79 -7.71
N CYS A 247 -2.89 -1.57 -7.78
CA CYS A 247 -4.09 -1.23 -8.56
C CYS A 247 -3.99 -1.71 -10.00
N LYS A 248 -2.92 -1.31 -10.71
CA LYS A 248 -2.65 -1.74 -12.09
C LYS A 248 -2.60 -3.26 -12.24
N GLN A 249 -2.04 -3.96 -11.25
CA GLN A 249 -1.92 -5.42 -11.30
C GLN A 249 -3.27 -6.12 -11.03
N ILE A 250 -4.14 -5.54 -10.19
CA ILE A 250 -5.51 -6.02 -9.97
C ILE A 250 -6.36 -5.82 -11.22
N GLU A 251 -6.29 -4.63 -11.84
CA GLU A 251 -7.00 -4.29 -13.08
C GLU A 251 -6.57 -5.19 -14.25
N ALA A 252 -5.27 -5.39 -14.44
CA ALA A 252 -4.75 -6.31 -15.47
C ALA A 252 -5.25 -7.77 -15.28
N THR A 253 -5.66 -8.13 -14.06
CA THR A 253 -6.24 -9.45 -13.77
C THR A 253 -7.71 -9.54 -14.22
N GLN A 254 -8.43 -8.41 -14.31
CA GLN A 254 -9.79 -8.34 -14.85
C GLN A 254 -9.80 -8.54 -16.38
N GLU A 255 -8.90 -7.89 -17.11
CA GLU A 255 -8.84 -7.95 -18.58
C GLU A 255 -8.58 -9.37 -19.10
N GLY A 256 -7.73 -10.14 -18.40
CA GLY A 256 -7.45 -11.53 -18.75
C GLY A 256 -8.61 -12.51 -18.56
N ASN A 257 -9.69 -12.13 -17.85
CA ASN A 257 -10.90 -12.94 -17.72
C ASN A 257 -11.92 -12.68 -18.84
N SER A 258 -11.83 -11.58 -19.58
CA SER A 258 -12.77 -11.22 -20.67
C SER A 258 -12.45 -11.88 -22.02
N THR A 259 -11.22 -12.33 -22.25
CA THR A 259 -10.80 -12.99 -23.51
C THR A 259 -11.10 -14.48 -23.59
N ALA A 260 -11.72 -15.09 -22.58
CA ALA A 260 -11.99 -16.54 -22.55
C ALA A 260 -13.39 -16.95 -23.09
N VAL A 261 -14.20 -16.02 -23.61
CA VAL A 261 -15.57 -16.29 -24.08
C VAL A 261 -15.74 -15.95 -25.57
N PHE A 262 -14.84 -16.41 -26.45
CA PHE A 262 -15.13 -16.53 -27.89
C PHE A 262 -14.26 -17.62 -28.51
N SER A 263 -14.65 -18.89 -28.34
CA SER A 263 -14.34 -19.95 -29.31
C SER A 263 -15.18 -21.20 -29.05
N SER A 264 -16.37 -21.21 -29.65
CA SER A 264 -17.04 -22.46 -30.07
C SER A 264 -18.30 -22.12 -30.88
N ALA A 265 -18.09 -21.71 -32.14
CA ALA A 265 -19.07 -21.92 -33.20
C ALA A 265 -18.32 -22.63 -34.33
N ASN A 266 -18.41 -23.95 -34.34
CA ASN A 266 -17.95 -24.77 -35.46
C ASN A 266 -19.10 -24.92 -36.47
N PHE A 267 -18.68 -24.92 -37.74
CA PHE A 267 -19.44 -25.24 -38.95
C PHE A 267 -20.22 -26.55 -38.86
#